data_AF-A0A7C7JEJ3-F1
#
_entry.id   AF-A0A7C7JEJ3-F1
#
_cell.length_a   1.000
_cell.length_b   1.000
_cell.length_c   1.000
_cell.angle_alpha   90.00
_cell.angle_beta   90.00
_cell.angle_gamma   90.00
#
_symmetry.space_group_name_H-M   'P 1'
#
loop_
_entity.id
_entity.type
_entity.pdbx_description
1 polymer ?
#
loop_
_entity_poly.entity_id
_entity_poly.type
_entity_poly.pdbx_seq_one_letter_code
_entity_poly.pdbx_strand_id
1 'polypeptide(L)'
;MANDLPVVLTIGGYDPSGGAGITADIETIGSLNCQAITLISCLTSQNTREFKLLEPVNPELFADQAISLLSDFKVDVIKIGLLGGSEIVKETKKILDRLEETKVVIDPIIEASSGGML
;
A
#
# COMPACT_ATOMS: atom_id res chain seq x y z
N MET A 1 -14.34 9.08 -23.62
CA MET A 1 -12.88 8.97 -23.74
C MET A 1 -12.40 8.47 -22.40
N ALA A 2 -12.20 7.16 -22.26
CA ALA A 2 -11.69 6.60 -21.02
C ALA A 2 -10.25 7.10 -20.89
N ASN A 3 -9.99 7.88 -19.86
CA ASN A 3 -8.66 8.40 -19.60
C ASN A 3 -7.86 7.21 -19.03
N ASP A 4 -7.12 6.48 -19.87
CA ASP A 4 -6.28 5.36 -19.46
C ASP A 4 -5.04 5.89 -18.71
N LEU A 5 -5.27 6.47 -17.53
CA LEU A 5 -4.19 6.86 -16.62
C LEU A 5 -3.44 5.58 -16.20
N PRO A 6 -2.11 5.61 -16.13
CA PRO A 6 -1.34 4.48 -15.59
C PRO A 6 -1.84 4.13 -14.18
N VAL A 7 -2.10 2.85 -13.95
CA VAL A 7 -2.61 2.38 -12.66
C VAL A 7 -1.45 1.96 -11.78
N VAL A 8 -1.34 2.59 -10.62
CA VAL A 8 -0.35 2.27 -9.60
C VAL A 8 -1.05 1.61 -8.42
N LEU A 9 -0.70 0.33 -8.17
CA LEU A 9 -1.10 -0.37 -6.95
C LEU A 9 -0.13 0.01 -5.84
N THR A 10 -0.61 0.68 -4.79
CA THR A 10 0.16 0.89 -3.56
C THR A 10 -0.29 -0.06 -2.46
N ILE A 11 0.68 -0.73 -1.82
CA ILE A 11 0.49 -1.59 -0.67
C ILE A 11 1.23 -0.95 0.50
N GLY A 12 0.51 -0.57 1.56
CA GLY A 12 1.12 0.19 2.65
C GLY A 12 0.25 0.35 3.87
N GLY A 13 0.81 0.93 4.93
CA GLY A 13 0.04 1.29 6.13
C GLY A 13 -0.83 2.53 5.89
N TYR A 14 -1.96 2.59 6.60
CA TYR A 14 -2.77 3.81 6.68
C TYR A 14 -2.25 4.72 7.79
N ASP A 15 -1.83 5.93 7.43
CA ASP A 15 -1.51 7.02 8.36
C ASP A 15 -2.73 7.95 8.50
N PRO A 16 -3.38 8.03 9.68
CA PRO A 16 -4.52 8.90 9.91
C PRO A 16 -4.18 10.40 9.89
N SER A 17 -2.90 10.77 9.98
CA SER A 17 -2.48 12.18 9.86
C SER A 17 -2.44 12.66 8.40
N GLY A 18 -2.40 11.74 7.44
CA GLY A 18 -2.28 12.02 6.01
C GLY A 18 -0.87 12.37 5.54
N GLY A 19 0.12 12.44 6.45
CA GLY A 19 1.49 12.84 6.10
C GLY A 19 2.37 11.72 5.52
N ALA A 20 1.96 10.46 5.68
CA ALA A 20 2.69 9.29 5.20
C ALA A 20 1.73 8.18 4.71
N GLY A 21 2.29 6.99 4.48
CA GLY A 21 1.54 5.78 4.15
C GLY A 21 0.75 5.90 2.85
N ILE A 22 -0.36 5.16 2.77
CA ILE A 22 -1.21 5.12 1.58
C ILE A 22 -1.80 6.49 1.23
N THR A 23 -2.07 7.35 2.22
CA THR A 23 -2.63 8.68 1.96
C THR A 23 -1.65 9.54 1.15
N ALA A 24 -0.37 9.57 1.57
CA ALA A 24 0.68 10.27 0.84
C ALA A 24 0.96 9.63 -0.53
N ASP A 25 0.85 8.30 -0.64
CA ASP A 25 0.99 7.60 -1.92
C ASP A 25 -0.11 8.04 -2.91
N ILE A 26 -1.37 8.08 -2.47
CA ILE A 26 -2.51 8.51 -3.32
C ILE A 26 -2.28 9.93 -3.84
N GLU A 27 -1.92 10.87 -2.96
CA GLU A 27 -1.66 12.27 -3.36
C GLU A 27 -0.51 12.37 -4.36
N THR A 28 0.59 11.64 -4.11
CA THR A 28 1.76 11.64 -4.99
C THR A 28 1.42 11.06 -6.36
N ILE A 29 0.79 9.88 -6.40
CA ILE A 29 0.39 9.20 -7.64
C ILE A 29 -0.58 10.07 -8.44
N GLY A 30 -1.59 10.65 -7.78
CA GLY A 30 -2.55 11.56 -8.40
C GLY A 30 -1.88 12.81 -8.98
N SER A 31 -0.91 13.39 -8.27
CA SER A 31 -0.14 14.55 -8.74
C SER A 31 0.68 14.27 -10.01
N LEU A 32 1.00 13.00 -10.25
CA LEU A 32 1.73 12.52 -11.43
C LEU A 32 0.80 12.07 -12.57
N ASN A 33 -0.49 12.41 -12.53
CA ASN A 33 -1.51 11.98 -13.48
C ASN A 33 -1.60 10.45 -13.62
N CYS A 34 -1.57 9.75 -12.51
CA CYS A 34 -1.76 8.30 -12.45
C CYS A 34 -2.97 7.97 -11.56
N GLN A 35 -3.56 6.79 -11.75
CA GLN A 35 -4.65 6.28 -10.92
C GLN A 35 -4.06 5.45 -9.77
N ALA A 36 -4.29 5.88 -8.53
CA ALA A 36 -3.95 5.07 -7.36
C ALA A 36 -5.05 4.03 -7.10
N ILE A 37 -4.67 2.78 -6.92
CA ILE A 37 -5.46 1.76 -6.23
C ILE A 37 -4.65 1.28 -5.03
N THR A 38 -5.33 0.86 -3.96
CA THR A 38 -4.68 0.73 -2.65
C THR A 38 -5.04 -0.58 -1.97
N LEU A 39 -4.06 -1.17 -1.28
CA LEU A 39 -4.25 -2.27 -0.33
C LEU A 39 -3.64 -1.88 1.00
N ILE A 40 -4.51 -1.63 1.98
CA ILE A 40 -4.08 -1.25 3.33
C ILE A 40 -3.55 -2.50 4.04
N SER A 41 -2.25 -2.49 4.37
CA SER A 41 -1.57 -3.59 5.05
C SER A 41 -1.82 -3.59 6.56
N CYS A 42 -1.93 -2.39 7.15
CA CYS A 42 -2.17 -2.17 8.56
C CYS A 42 -2.80 -0.78 8.79
N LEU A 43 -3.54 -0.65 9.87
CA LEU A 43 -3.97 0.62 10.42
C LEU A 43 -2.94 1.08 11.44
N THR A 44 -2.61 2.36 11.45
CA THR A 44 -1.71 2.92 12.47
C THR A 44 -2.46 3.88 13.38
N SER A 45 -2.06 3.91 14.65
CA SER A 45 -2.36 5.02 15.55
C SER A 45 -1.10 5.87 15.66
N GLN A 46 -1.04 6.93 14.87
CA GLN A 46 0.06 7.88 14.86
C GLN A 46 -0.46 9.30 14.60
N ASN A 47 0.39 10.28 14.85
CA ASN A 47 0.19 11.66 14.45
C ASN A 47 1.53 12.29 14.06
N THR A 48 1.55 13.59 13.79
CA THR A 48 2.77 14.30 13.35
C THR A 48 3.90 14.35 14.39
N ARG A 49 3.68 13.86 15.62
CA ARG A 49 4.65 13.88 16.72
C ARG A 49 5.04 12.50 17.24
N GLU A 50 4.19 11.50 17.10
CA GLU A 50 4.42 10.18 17.70
C GLU A 50 3.73 9.06 16.91
N PHE A 51 4.37 7.88 16.94
CA PHE A 51 3.78 6.61 16.57
C PHE A 51 3.44 5.81 17.84
N LYS A 52 2.22 5.25 17.93
CA LYS A 52 1.78 4.49 19.12
C LYS A 52 1.69 3.00 18.88
N LEU A 53 0.99 2.60 17.83
CA LEU A 53 0.75 1.20 17.51
C LEU A 53 0.36 1.05 16.04
N LEU A 54 0.56 -0.17 15.52
CA LEU A 54 -0.06 -0.64 14.29
C LEU A 54 -0.93 -1.86 14.57
N GLU A 55 -2.02 -1.98 13.81
CA GLU A 55 -2.88 -3.15 13.78
C GLU A 55 -2.90 -3.70 12.35
N PRO A 56 -2.42 -4.93 12.12
CA PRO A 56 -2.44 -5.55 10.80
C PRO A 56 -3.87 -5.73 10.31
N VAL A 57 -4.12 -5.49 9.03
CA VAL A 57 -5.41 -5.84 8.43
C VAL A 57 -5.57 -7.37 8.42
N ASN A 58 -6.80 -7.86 8.50
CA ASN A 58 -7.08 -9.29 8.37
C ASN A 58 -6.55 -9.82 7.02
N PRO A 59 -5.70 -10.87 6.99
CA PRO A 59 -5.10 -11.36 5.75
C PRO A 59 -6.10 -11.87 4.70
N GLU A 60 -7.23 -12.45 5.12
CA GLU A 60 -8.27 -12.91 4.20
C GLU A 60 -8.97 -11.74 3.53
N LEU A 61 -9.28 -10.69 4.30
CA LEU A 61 -9.82 -9.44 3.75
C LEU A 61 -8.83 -8.76 2.79
N PHE A 62 -7.55 -8.69 3.17
CA PHE A 62 -6.50 -8.14 2.31
C PHE A 62 -6.40 -8.89 0.98
N ALA A 63 -6.46 -10.23 1.02
CA ALA A 63 -6.45 -11.07 -0.18
C ALA A 63 -7.72 -10.87 -1.04
N ASP A 64 -8.89 -10.75 -0.42
CA ASP A 64 -10.16 -10.51 -1.12
C ASP A 64 -10.19 -9.14 -1.80
N GLN A 65 -9.67 -8.10 -1.14
CA GLN A 65 -9.48 -6.77 -1.74
C GLN A 65 -8.53 -6.84 -2.95
N ALA A 66 -7.43 -7.58 -2.83
CA ALA A 66 -6.48 -7.76 -3.93
C ALA A 66 -7.14 -8.46 -5.12
N ILE A 67 -7.90 -9.54 -4.89
CA ILE A 67 -8.65 -10.24 -5.95
C ILE A 67 -9.64 -9.29 -6.61
N SER A 68 -10.43 -8.56 -5.81
CA SER A 68 -11.42 -7.61 -6.31
C SER A 68 -10.78 -6.55 -7.21
N LEU A 69 -9.69 -5.91 -6.77
CA LEU A 69 -8.99 -4.89 -7.54
C LEU A 69 -8.35 -5.45 -8.80
N LEU A 70 -7.66 -6.59 -8.71
CA LEU A 70 -6.97 -7.19 -9.85
C LEU A 70 -7.93 -7.78 -10.90
N SER A 71 -9.20 -7.95 -10.56
CA SER A 71 -10.25 -8.34 -11.51
C SER A 71 -10.79 -7.19 -12.36
N ASP A 72 -10.59 -5.93 -11.92
CA ASP A 72 -11.12 -4.73 -12.56
C ASP A 72 -10.01 -3.86 -13.18
N PHE A 73 -8.82 -3.85 -12.56
CA PHE A 73 -7.72 -2.98 -12.97
C PHE A 73 -6.53 -3.75 -13.56
N LYS A 74 -5.99 -3.22 -14.66
CA LYS A 74 -4.65 -3.60 -15.16
C LYS A 74 -3.60 -2.74 -14.45
N VAL A 75 -2.79 -3.35 -13.60
CA VAL A 75 -1.74 -2.64 -12.84
C VAL A 75 -0.49 -2.44 -13.69
N ASP A 76 0.01 -1.20 -13.77
CA ASP A 76 1.23 -0.86 -14.51
C ASP A 76 2.48 -0.82 -13.60
N VAL A 77 2.30 -0.42 -12.34
CA VAL A 77 3.37 -0.32 -11.33
C VAL A 77 2.85 -0.72 -9.97
N ILE A 78 3.67 -1.40 -9.18
CA ILE A 78 3.42 -1.72 -7.77
C ILE A 78 4.37 -0.90 -6.90
N LYS A 79 3.84 -0.23 -5.88
CA LYS A 79 4.61 0.36 -4.79
C LYS A 79 4.32 -0.40 -3.51
N ILE A 80 5.37 -0.74 -2.76
CA ILE A 80 5.26 -1.41 -1.46
C ILE A 80 5.90 -0.50 -0.42
N GLY A 81 5.15 -0.15 0.62
CA GLY A 81 5.64 0.53 1.82
C GLY A 81 5.55 -0.38 3.05
N LEU A 82 5.11 0.18 4.18
CA LEU A 82 4.93 -0.57 5.43
C LEU A 82 4.00 -1.78 5.24
N LEU A 83 4.45 -2.96 5.68
CA LEU A 83 3.67 -4.20 5.72
C LEU A 83 3.39 -4.60 7.18
N GLY A 84 2.12 -4.81 7.53
CA GLY A 84 1.67 -5.10 8.89
C GLY A 84 2.09 -6.44 9.51
N GLY A 85 3.10 -7.14 8.99
CA GLY A 85 3.59 -8.40 9.55
C GLY A 85 3.59 -9.58 8.59
N SER A 86 3.97 -10.76 9.09
CA SER A 86 4.32 -11.93 8.27
C SER A 86 3.19 -12.42 7.37
N GLU A 87 1.95 -12.43 7.85
CA GLU A 87 0.82 -12.90 7.04
C GLU A 87 0.54 -11.95 5.88
N ILE A 88 0.62 -10.64 6.11
CA ILE A 88 0.48 -9.65 5.03
C ILE A 88 1.65 -9.73 4.05
N VAL A 89 2.87 -10.00 4.52
CA VAL A 89 4.02 -10.26 3.62
C VAL A 89 3.76 -11.46 2.73
N LYS A 90 3.20 -12.56 3.27
CA LYS A 90 2.84 -13.75 2.47
C LYS A 90 1.77 -13.42 1.42
N GLU A 91 0.71 -12.69 1.78
CA GLU A 91 -0.30 -12.28 0.80
C GLU A 91 0.26 -11.31 -0.25
N THR A 92 1.10 -10.36 0.16
CA THR A 92 1.81 -9.46 -0.75
C THR A 92 2.67 -10.24 -1.74
N LYS A 93 3.39 -11.27 -1.28
CA LYS A 93 4.16 -12.15 -2.16
C LYS A 93 3.27 -12.84 -3.20
N LYS A 94 2.09 -13.34 -2.82
CA LYS A 94 1.15 -13.96 -3.78
C LYS A 94 0.69 -12.97 -4.85
N ILE A 95 0.54 -11.68 -4.51
CA ILE A 95 0.21 -10.62 -5.47
C ILE A 95 1.38 -10.43 -6.44
N LEU A 96 2.62 -10.35 -5.94
CA LEU A 96 3.81 -10.21 -6.78
C LEU A 96 4.00 -11.40 -7.72
N ASP A 97 3.80 -12.62 -7.23
CA ASP A 97 3.89 -13.83 -8.04
C ASP A 97 2.82 -13.86 -9.16
N ARG A 98 1.65 -13.20 -8.96
CA ARG A 98 0.61 -13.05 -10.00
C ARG A 98 0.90 -11.93 -11.00
N LEU A 99 1.77 -10.98 -10.64
CA LEU A 99 2.07 -9.77 -11.40
C LEU A 99 3.57 -9.72 -11.75
N GLU A 100 4.18 -10.87 -12.07
CA GLU A 100 5.63 -11.05 -12.16
C GLU A 100 6.34 -10.11 -13.16
N GLU A 101 5.65 -9.68 -14.22
CA GLU A 101 6.16 -8.75 -15.23
C GLU A 101 5.96 -7.25 -14.87
N THR A 102 5.30 -6.98 -13.74
CA THR A 102 4.96 -5.61 -13.33
C THR A 102 6.13 -4.97 -12.58
N LYS A 103 6.43 -3.70 -12.85
CA LYS A 103 7.50 -2.98 -12.17
C LYS A 103 7.16 -2.79 -10.70
N VAL A 104 8.12 -3.07 -9.82
CA VAL A 104 7.95 -2.97 -8.36
C VAL A 104 8.92 -1.93 -7.79
N VAL A 105 8.40 -1.01 -6.99
CA VAL A 105 9.16 -0.09 -6.15
C VAL A 105 8.94 -0.51 -4.70
N ILE A 106 10.02 -0.87 -4.01
CA ILE A 106 9.98 -1.25 -2.60
C ILE A 106 10.61 -0.13 -1.78
N ASP A 107 9.81 0.44 -0.88
CA ASP A 107 10.24 1.38 0.15
C ASP A 107 10.32 0.60 1.49
N PRO A 108 11.51 0.15 1.91
CA PRO A 108 11.69 -0.78 3.02
C PRO A 108 11.53 -0.05 4.37
N ILE A 109 10.28 0.25 4.72
CA ILE A 109 9.92 0.90 5.98
C ILE A 109 10.14 -0.08 7.14
N ILE A 110 11.17 0.19 7.93
CA ILE A 110 11.54 -0.53 9.16
C ILE A 110 11.42 0.33 10.42
N GLU A 111 11.23 1.65 10.26
CA GLU A 111 11.03 2.63 11.34
C GLU A 111 9.96 3.64 10.94
N ALA A 112 9.21 4.14 11.93
CA ALA A 112 8.17 5.15 11.70
C ALA A 112 8.78 6.55 11.46
N SER A 113 8.18 7.33 10.56
CA SER A 113 8.64 8.69 10.24
C SER A 113 8.62 9.66 11.44
N SER A 114 7.76 9.40 12.43
CA SER A 114 7.66 10.17 13.69
C SER A 114 8.58 9.64 14.80
N GLY A 115 9.40 8.63 14.51
CA GLY A 115 10.25 7.92 15.47
C GLY A 115 9.52 6.73 16.12
N GLY A 116 10.25 5.63 16.30
CA GLY A 116 9.75 4.37 16.87
C GLY A 116 10.05 3.17 15.96
N MET A 117 10.38 2.02 16.57
CA MET A 117 10.47 0.75 15.85
C MET A 117 9.07 0.23 15.52
N LEU A 118 8.91 -0.27 14.29
CA LEU A 118 7.69 -0.87 13.75
C LEU A 118 7.64 -2.37 14.00
#